data_AF-A0A7K4C850-F1
#
_entry.id   AF-A0A7K4C850-F1
#
_cell.length_a   1.000
_cell.length_b   1.000
_cell.length_c   1.000
_cell.angle_alpha   90.00
_cell.angle_beta   90.00
_cell.angle_gamma   90.00
#
_symmetry.space_group_name_H-M   'P 1'
#
loop_
_entity.id
_entity.type
_entity.pdbx_description
1 polymer ?
#
loop_
_entity_poly.entity_id
_entity_poly.type
_entity_poly.pdbx_seq_one_letter_code
_entity_poly.pdbx_strand_id
1 'polypeptide(L)' 'MKKIKDLKKMNKEEREKKMDELKAELIKAKQSKDKGPKSKEIKKMIARILTLNNQKNMEVKE' A
#
# COMPACT_ATOMS: atom_id res chain seq x y z
N MET A 1 -0.33 -12.34 -3.88
CA MET A 1 -0.54 -11.25 -2.90
C MET A 1 0.69 -11.12 -1.99
N LYS A 2 1.42 -9.99 -2.02
CA LYS A 2 2.58 -9.78 -1.11
C LYS A 2 2.14 -9.89 0.35
N LYS A 3 2.91 -10.61 1.18
CA LYS A 3 2.55 -10.88 2.58
C LYS A 3 2.82 -9.63 3.41
N ILE A 4 2.03 -9.40 4.46
CA ILE A 4 2.28 -8.28 5.41
C ILE A 4 3.71 -8.32 5.97
N LYS A 5 4.27 -9.52 6.12
CA LYS A 5 5.65 -9.74 6.56
C LYS A 5 6.66 -9.02 5.66
N ASP A 6 6.42 -8.96 4.35
CA ASP A 6 7.30 -8.29 3.40
C ASP A 6 7.23 -6.77 3.57
N LEU A 7 6.04 -6.22 3.82
CA LEU A 7 5.84 -4.80 4.08
C LEU A 7 6.45 -4.35 5.42
N LYS A 8 6.48 -5.23 6.43
CA LYS A 8 7.12 -4.95 7.72
C LYS A 8 8.64 -4.76 7.59
N LYS A 9 9.28 -5.53 6.70
CA LYS A 9 10.72 -5.44 6.43
C LYS A 9 11.12 -4.16 5.71
N MET A 10 10.19 -3.51 5.02
CA MET A 10 10.46 -2.26 4.31
C MET A 10 10.68 -1.11 5.29
N ASN A 11 11.65 -0.25 5.01
CA ASN A 11 11.86 1.01 5.71
C ASN A 11 10.77 2.04 5.30
N LYS A 12 10.77 3.24 5.92
CA LYS A 12 9.73 4.24 5.66
C LYS A 12 9.73 4.71 4.20
N GLU A 13 10.91 5.01 3.67
CA GLU A 13 11.09 5.52 2.30
C GLU A 13 10.66 4.48 1.25
N GLU A 14 11.01 3.21 1.45
CA GLU A 14 10.59 2.09 0.60
C GLU A 14 9.06 1.91 0.60
N ARG A 15 8.42 2.11 1.75
CA ARG A 15 6.95 2.07 1.84
C ARG A 15 6.30 3.26 1.16
N GLU A 16 6.90 4.44 1.23
CA GLU A 16 6.41 5.66 0.56
C GLU A 16 6.55 5.54 -0.96
N LYS A 17 7.71 5.15 -1.48
CA LYS A 17 7.89 4.87 -2.92
C LYS A 17 6.86 3.88 -3.45
N LYS A 18 6.66 2.79 -2.70
CA LYS A 18 5.67 1.77 -3.05
C LYS A 18 4.23 2.26 -2.96
N MET A 19 3.93 3.17 -2.04
CA MET A 19 2.62 3.81 -1.95
C MET A 19 2.33 4.62 -3.21
N ASP A 20 3.31 5.36 -3.72
CA ASP A 20 3.15 6.19 -4.90
C ASP A 20 3.01 5.35 -6.18
N GLU A 21 3.77 4.26 -6.30
CA GLU A 21 3.59 3.25 -7.35
C GLU A 21 2.16 2.68 -7.34
N LEU A 22 1.67 2.25 -6.18
CA LEU A 22 0.33 1.67 -6.04
C LEU A 22 -0.78 2.68 -6.34
N LYS A 23 -0.60 3.96 -6.00
CA LYS A 23 -1.54 5.02 -6.36
C LYS A 23 -1.58 5.22 -7.87
N ALA A 24 -0.42 5.27 -8.54
CA ALA A 24 -0.34 5.39 -9.99
C ALA A 24 -1.00 4.20 -10.70
N GLU A 25 -0.72 2.97 -10.24
CA GLU A 25 -1.38 1.76 -10.73
C GLU A 25 -2.89 1.80 -10.50
N LEU A 26 -3.34 2.30 -9.34
CA LEU A 26 -4.77 2.42 -9.05
C LEU A 26 -5.47 3.40 -10.02
N ILE A 27 -4.83 4.51 -10.36
CA ILE A 27 -5.36 5.48 -11.33
C ILE A 27 -5.49 4.82 -12.70
N LYS A 28 -4.44 4.13 -13.17
CA LYS A 28 -4.48 3.37 -14.43
C LYS A 28 -5.57 2.30 -14.43
N ALA A 29 -5.69 1.55 -13.33
CA ALA A 29 -6.72 0.53 -13.17
C ALA A 29 -8.15 1.09 -13.11
N LYS A 30 -8.33 2.33 -12.63
CA LYS A 30 -9.63 3.02 -12.66
C LYS A 30 -10.01 3.51 -14.06
N GLN A 31 -9.02 3.87 -14.87
CA GLN A 31 -9.22 4.31 -16.26
C GLN A 31 -9.46 3.13 -17.21
N SER A 32 -8.91 1.95 -16.90
CA SER A 32 -9.27 0.73 -17.62
C SER A 32 -10.73 0.35 -17.35
N LYS A 33 -11.47 -0.05 -18.39
CA LYS A 33 -12.84 -0.58 -18.27
C LYS A 33 -12.94 -1.83 -17.37
N ASP A 34 -11.80 -2.46 -17.10
CA ASP A 34 -11.63 -3.55 -16.15
C ASP A 34 -11.63 -3.03 -14.71
N LYS A 35 -12.84 -2.74 -14.18
CA LYS A 35 -13.08 -2.38 -12.76
C LYS A 35 -12.92 -3.58 -11.81
N GLY A 36 -12.13 -4.58 -12.21
CA GLY A 36 -12.11 -5.90 -11.64
C GLY A 36 -11.17 -6.11 -10.43
N PRO A 37 -10.77 -7.38 -10.18
CA PRO A 37 -10.00 -7.83 -9.02
C PRO A 37 -8.73 -7.03 -8.73
N LYS A 38 -8.04 -6.53 -9.77
CA LYS A 38 -6.80 -5.76 -9.65
C LYS A 38 -6.97 -4.48 -8.81
N SER A 39 -8.04 -3.71 -9.04
CA SER A 39 -8.29 -2.50 -8.26
C SER A 39 -8.50 -2.82 -6.77
N LYS A 40 -9.17 -3.94 -6.47
CA LYS A 40 -9.40 -4.42 -5.10
C LYS A 40 -8.11 -4.84 -4.42
N GLU A 41 -7.20 -5.51 -5.13
CA GLU A 41 -5.89 -5.91 -4.61
C GLU A 41 -4.99 -4.71 -4.33
N ILE A 42 -4.92 -3.74 -5.24
CA ILE A 42 -4.15 -2.50 -5.07
C ILE A 42 -4.65 -1.74 -3.84
N LYS A 43 -5.97 -1.55 -3.69
CA LYS A 43 -6.57 -0.91 -2.52
C LYS A 43 -6.23 -1.63 -1.21
N LYS A 44 -6.32 -2.96 -1.20
CA LYS A 44 -5.93 -3.77 -0.02
C LYS A 44 -4.45 -3.58 0.34
N MET A 45 -3.59 -3.44 -0.66
CA MET A 45 -2.16 -3.24 -0.42
C MET A 45 -1.85 -1.85 0.14
N ILE A 46 -2.49 -0.80 -0.40
CA ILE A 46 -2.44 0.56 0.14
C ILE A 46 -2.90 0.59 1.60
N ALA A 47 -4.05 -0.03 1.91
CA ALA A 47 -4.57 -0.09 3.27
C ALA A 47 -3.57 -0.72 4.26
N ARG A 48 -2.91 -1.82 3.86
CA ARG A 48 -1.90 -2.47 4.71
C ARG A 48 -0.67 -1.59 4.96
N ILE A 49 -0.22 -0.83 3.96
CA ILE A 49 0.89 0.12 4.14
C ILE A 49 0.48 1.24 5.09
N LEU A 50 -0.74 1.78 4.95
CA LEU A 50 -1.27 2.80 5.86
C LEU A 50 -1.35 2.28 7.30
N THR A 51 -1.86 1.07 7.51
CA THR A 51 -1.89 0.44 8.84
C THR A 51 -0.50 0.33 9.45
N LEU A 52 0.50 -0.13 8.67
CA LEU A 52 1.87 -0.27 9.15
C LEU A 52 2.55 1.06 9.46
N ASN A 53 2.24 2.11 8.70
CA ASN A 53 2.75 3.45 8.96
C ASN A 53 2.10 4.06 10.22
N ASN A 54 0.80 3.84 10.42
CA ASN A 54 0.10 4.29 11.62
C ASN A 54 0.57 3.57 12.88
N GLN A 55 0.85 2.25 12.81
CA GLN A 55 1.41 1.50 13.94
C GLN A 55 2.77 2.06 14.37
N LYS A 56 3.69 2.31 13.44
CA LYS A 56 4.99 2.93 13.75
C LYS A 56 4.86 4.34 14.33
N ASN A 57 3.88 5.12 13.89
CA ASN A 57 3.65 6.47 14.43
C ASN A 57 3.05 6.47 15.84
N MET A 58 2.36 5.40 16.25
CA MET A 58 1.93 5.23 17.65
C MET A 58 3.09 4.84 18.55
N GLU A 59 3.97 3.92 18.10
CA GLU A 59 5.16 3.49 18.86
C GLU A 59 6.20 4.60 19.09
N VAL A 60 6.22 5.66 18.26
CA VAL A 60 7.14 6.80 18.40
C VAL A 60 6.58 7.89 19.34
N LYS A 61 5.31 7.78 19.75
CA LYS A 61 4.64 8.77 20.62
C LYS A 61 4.56 8.35 22.10
N GLU A 62 5.06 7.17 22.44
CA GLU A 62 5.26 6.70 23.83
C GLU A 62 6.73 6.90 24.24
#